data_AF-A0A3L6EQU0-F1
#
_entry.id   AF-A0A3L6EQU0-F1
#
_cell.length_a   1.000
_cell.length_b   1.000
_cell.length_c   1.000
_cell.angle_alpha   90.00
_cell.angle_beta   90.00
_cell.angle_gamma   90.00
#
_symmetry.space_group_name_H-M   'P 1'
#
loop_
_entity.id
_entity.type
_entity.pdbx_description
1 polymer ?
#
loop_
_entity_poly.entity_id
_entity_poly.type
_entity_poly.pdbx_seq_one_letter_code
_entity_poly.pdbx_strand_id
1 'polypeptide(L)'
;MFVLSSMFTASLIIIYLCRYGVSSFPTLKFFPKGNKAGEDYDGGRDLDDFVKFINEKCGTSRDPKGHLTSEARLVPSLNPLVKEFLNAVDDKRKEVLSKIEEDVAKLSGSAAKHGNIYVTAAKKIMDKGSDYTKKETERLHRMLEKVGI
;
A
#
# COMPACT_ATOMS: atom_id res chain seq x y z
N MET A 1 -45.15 -6.86 -17.27
CA MET A 1 -43.97 -7.43 -16.55
C MET A 1 -42.85 -6.41 -16.31
N PHE A 2 -42.63 -5.40 -17.17
CA PHE A 2 -41.57 -4.38 -16.99
C PHE A 2 -41.80 -3.38 -15.84
N VAL A 3 -43.06 -2.97 -15.58
CA VAL A 3 -43.36 -1.97 -14.53
C VAL A 3 -43.09 -2.51 -13.12
N LEU A 4 -43.40 -3.79 -12.86
CA LEU A 4 -43.11 -4.41 -11.56
C LEU A 4 -41.59 -4.46 -11.30
N SER A 5 -40.80 -4.87 -12.30
CA SER A 5 -39.34 -4.93 -12.16
C SER A 5 -38.73 -3.56 -11.83
N SER A 6 -39.20 -2.50 -12.49
CA SER A 6 -38.78 -1.11 -12.22
C SER A 6 -39.14 -0.60 -10.82
N MET A 7 -40.29 -1.00 -10.27
CA MET A 7 -40.70 -0.60 -8.92
C MET A 7 -39.93 -1.35 -7.83
N PHE A 8 -39.57 -2.61 -8.07
CA PHE A 8 -38.68 -3.37 -7.18
C PHE A 8 -37.27 -2.78 -7.13
N THR A 9 -36.71 -2.34 -8.26
CA THR A 9 -35.39 -1.70 -8.29
C THR A 9 -35.37 -0.33 -7.64
N ALA A 10 -36.40 0.50 -7.85
CA ALA A 10 -36.50 1.81 -7.22
C ALA A 10 -36.65 1.71 -5.69
N SER A 11 -37.47 0.76 -5.22
CA SER A 11 -37.65 0.51 -3.78
C SER A 11 -36.35 0.05 -3.12
N LEU A 12 -35.58 -0.81 -3.79
CA LEU A 12 -34.30 -1.31 -3.27
C LEU A 12 -33.26 -0.19 -3.12
N ILE A 13 -33.18 0.72 -4.10
CA ILE A 13 -32.27 1.87 -4.05
C ILE A 13 -32.64 2.78 -2.87
N ILE A 14 -33.92 3.12 -2.72
CA ILE A 14 -34.38 3.99 -1.62
C ILE A 14 -34.07 3.37 -0.26
N ILE A 15 -34.30 2.06 -0.07
CA ILE A 15 -33.96 1.35 1.16
C ILE A 15 -32.45 1.47 1.46
N TYR A 16 -31.61 1.35 0.44
CA TYR A 16 -30.15 1.44 0.60
C TYR A 16 -29.71 2.87 0.96
N LEU A 17 -30.26 3.90 0.30
CA LEU A 17 -29.96 5.30 0.60
C LEU A 17 -30.36 5.65 2.04
N CYS A 18 -31.57 5.29 2.46
CA CYS A 18 -32.04 5.51 3.83
C CYS A 18 -31.19 4.77 4.86
N ARG A 19 -30.83 3.51 4.59
CA ARG A 19 -29.97 2.70 5.47
C ARG A 19 -28.63 3.39 5.76
N TYR A 20 -28.09 4.11 4.78
CA TYR A 20 -26.80 4.79 4.90
C TYR A 20 -26.93 6.30 5.12
N GLY A 21 -28.14 6.85 5.23
CA GLY A 21 -28.35 8.29 5.45
C GLY A 21 -27.96 9.17 4.27
N VAL A 22 -28.04 8.66 3.04
CA VAL A 22 -27.75 9.45 1.84
C VAL A 22 -28.97 10.30 1.47
N SER A 23 -28.85 11.61 1.63
CA SER A 23 -29.93 12.59 1.38
C SER A 23 -29.75 13.41 0.11
N SER A 24 -28.54 13.46 -0.45
CA SER A 24 -28.22 14.22 -1.67
C SER A 24 -27.14 13.50 -2.49
N PHE A 25 -26.95 13.91 -3.75
CA PHE A 25 -25.94 13.35 -4.62
C PHE A 25 -24.97 14.45 -5.12
N PRO A 26 -23.69 14.12 -5.30
CA PRO A 26 -23.03 12.87 -4.91
C PRO A 26 -22.74 12.80 -3.39
N THR A 27 -22.89 11.62 -2.79
CA THR A 27 -22.35 11.30 -1.45
C THR A 27 -21.44 10.08 -1.58
N LEU A 28 -20.21 10.21 -1.10
CA LEU A 28 -19.22 9.15 -1.13
C LEU A 28 -19.09 8.54 0.28
N LYS A 29 -19.14 7.21 0.36
CA LYS A 29 -18.95 6.46 1.60
C LYS A 29 -17.88 5.39 1.42
N PHE A 30 -16.98 5.32 2.39
CA PHE A 30 -15.93 4.31 2.46
C PHE A 30 -16.34 3.16 3.38
N PHE A 31 -16.15 1.93 2.92
CA PHE A 31 -16.53 0.73 3.66
C PHE A 31 -15.28 -0.13 3.90
N PRO A 32 -14.55 0.07 5.02
CA PRO A 32 -13.42 -0.77 5.33
C PRO A 32 -13.86 -2.20 5.68
N LYS A 33 -12.95 -3.15 5.52
CA LYS A 33 -13.20 -4.54 5.90
C LYS A 33 -13.63 -4.61 7.38
N GLY A 34 -14.83 -5.13 7.63
CA GLY A 34 -15.38 -5.28 8.98
C GLY A 34 -16.27 -4.12 9.43
N ASN A 35 -16.28 -2.98 8.75
CA ASN A 35 -17.20 -1.88 9.01
C ASN A 35 -18.31 -1.83 7.96
N LYS A 36 -19.50 -2.34 8.32
CA LYS A 36 -20.68 -2.31 7.46
C LYS A 36 -21.50 -1.02 7.59
N ALA A 37 -21.20 -0.16 8.55
CA ALA A 37 -21.86 1.14 8.72
C ALA A 37 -21.34 2.16 7.69
N GLY A 38 -20.08 2.01 7.29
CA GLY A 38 -19.41 2.92 6.37
C GLY A 38 -18.96 4.20 7.08
N GLU A 39 -18.08 4.93 6.41
CA GLU A 39 -17.52 6.21 6.85
C GLU A 39 -17.77 7.24 5.76
N ASP A 40 -18.17 8.45 6.14
CA ASP A 40 -18.36 9.54 5.20
C ASP A 40 -17.03 10.05 4.65
N TYR A 41 -17.04 10.41 3.38
CA TYR A 41 -15.93 11.11 2.74
C TYR A 41 -16.25 12.61 2.72
N ASP A 42 -15.52 13.36 3.55
CA ASP A 42 -15.66 14.81 3.69
C ASP A 42 -14.49 15.58 3.03
N GLY A 43 -13.68 14.90 2.21
CA GLY A 43 -12.58 15.52 1.46
C GLY A 43 -13.06 16.38 0.28
N GLY A 44 -12.12 17.02 -0.42
CA GLY A 44 -12.43 17.80 -1.62
C GLY A 44 -12.93 16.92 -2.77
N ARG A 45 -13.42 17.57 -3.84
CA ARG A 45 -14.05 16.88 -4.97
C ARG A 45 -13.11 16.64 -6.15
N ASP A 46 -11.82 16.87 -5.95
CA ASP A 46 -10.81 16.57 -6.95
C ASP A 46 -10.23 15.16 -6.79
N LEU A 47 -9.54 14.71 -7.84
CA LEU A 47 -8.95 13.38 -7.88
C LEU A 47 -7.83 13.21 -6.86
N ASP A 48 -7.06 14.27 -6.59
CA ASP A 48 -5.91 14.23 -5.69
C ASP A 48 -6.35 14.00 -4.24
N ASP A 49 -7.36 14.72 -3.78
CA ASP A 49 -7.96 14.56 -2.46
C ASP A 49 -8.59 13.18 -2.28
N PHE A 50 -9.23 12.65 -3.33
CA PHE A 50 -9.80 11.31 -3.28
C PHE A 50 -8.71 10.24 -3.19
N VAL A 51 -7.66 10.35 -3.99
CA VAL A 51 -6.51 9.42 -3.96
C VAL A 51 -5.80 9.48 -2.62
N LYS A 52 -5.59 10.68 -2.06
CA LYS A 52 -5.01 10.86 -0.73
C LYS A 52 -5.82 10.14 0.35
N PHE A 53 -7.13 10.33 0.36
CA PHE A 53 -8.02 9.66 1.31
C PHE A 53 -7.94 8.13 1.20
N ILE A 54 -7.96 7.59 -0.03
CA ILE A 54 -7.85 6.14 -0.23
C ILE A 54 -6.47 5.63 0.22
N ASN A 55 -5.39 6.36 -0.07
CA ASN A 55 -4.05 6.04 0.41
C ASN A 55 -3.97 5.98 1.94
N GLU A 56 -4.56 6.94 2.63
CA GLU A 56 -4.62 6.97 4.10
C GLU A 56 -5.44 5.80 4.66
N LYS A 57 -6.65 5.56 4.12
CA LYS A 57 -7.54 4.50 4.59
C LYS A 57 -7.02 3.09 4.31
N CYS A 58 -6.27 2.92 3.23
CA CYS A 58 -5.80 1.61 2.78
C CYS A 58 -4.31 1.35 3.09
N GLY A 59 -3.58 2.37 3.57
CA GLY A 59 -2.13 2.29 3.74
C GLY A 59 -1.39 2.04 2.43
N THR A 60 -1.86 2.67 1.34
CA THR A 60 -1.27 2.58 0.01
C THR A 60 -0.56 3.88 -0.38
N SER A 61 0.22 3.86 -1.45
CA SER A 61 0.88 5.05 -2.00
C SER A 61 0.71 5.02 -3.52
N ARG A 62 -0.42 5.57 -3.98
CA ARG A 62 -0.83 5.63 -5.38
C ARG A 62 -0.88 7.07 -5.87
N ASP A 63 -0.52 7.29 -7.13
CA ASP A 63 -0.72 8.56 -7.83
C ASP A 63 -2.12 8.63 -8.47
N PRO A 64 -2.55 9.80 -9.00
CA PRO A 64 -3.81 9.96 -9.72
C PRO A 64 -3.98 9.10 -10.98
N LYS A 65 -2.87 8.60 -11.55
CA LYS A 65 -2.88 7.69 -12.69
C LYS A 65 -2.95 6.22 -12.26
N GLY A 66 -2.97 5.95 -10.96
CA GLY A 66 -3.01 4.61 -10.37
C GLY A 66 -1.65 3.93 -10.25
N HIS A 67 -0.56 4.60 -10.59
CA HIS A 67 0.80 4.07 -10.41
C HIS A 67 1.21 4.12 -8.94
N LEU A 68 2.21 3.31 -8.59
CA LEU A 68 2.83 3.40 -7.27
C LEU A 68 3.76 4.61 -7.23
N THR A 69 3.71 5.36 -6.13
CA THR A 69 4.66 6.45 -5.90
C THR A 69 6.00 5.90 -5.39
N SER A 70 7.04 6.74 -5.36
CA SER A 70 8.37 6.35 -4.87
C SER A 70 8.38 5.98 -3.38
N GLU A 71 7.39 6.43 -2.63
CA GLU A 71 7.21 6.13 -1.21
C GLU A 71 6.55 4.77 -0.95
N ALA A 72 6.00 4.15 -2.00
CA ALA A 72 5.30 2.88 -1.87
C ALA A 72 6.18 1.81 -1.24
N ARG A 73 5.65 1.17 -0.18
CA ARG A 73 6.29 0.09 0.58
C ARG A 73 7.59 0.49 1.32
N LEU A 74 7.97 1.77 1.33
CA LEU A 74 9.08 2.22 2.15
C LEU A 74 8.71 2.14 3.62
N VAL A 75 9.68 1.79 4.45
CA VAL A 75 9.58 1.84 5.91
C VAL A 75 10.60 2.88 6.40
N PRO A 76 10.20 4.15 6.55
CA PRO A 76 11.14 5.25 6.80
C PRO A 76 12.02 5.04 8.04
N SER A 77 11.50 4.36 9.07
CA SER A 77 12.26 4.04 10.29
C SER A 77 13.47 3.15 10.03
N LEU A 78 13.46 2.32 8.97
CA LEU A 78 14.57 1.43 8.63
C LEU A 78 15.63 2.10 7.75
N ASN A 79 15.35 3.26 7.16
CA ASN A 79 16.26 3.93 6.22
C ASN A 79 17.67 4.19 6.79
N PRO A 80 17.86 4.64 8.04
CA PRO A 80 19.18 4.83 8.61
C PRO A 80 19.98 3.52 8.69
N LEU A 81 19.34 2.45 9.16
CA LEU A 81 19.96 1.12 9.27
C LEU A 81 20.30 0.54 7.90
N VAL A 82 19.46 0.76 6.88
CA VAL A 82 19.74 0.34 5.51
C VAL A 82 20.97 1.06 4.96
N LYS A 83 21.09 2.37 5.19
CA LYS A 83 22.29 3.14 4.77
C LYS A 83 23.54 2.64 5.50
N GLU A 84 23.44 2.35 6.80
CA GLU A 84 24.53 1.77 7.58
C GLU A 84 24.94 0.40 7.03
N PHE A 85 23.99 -0.47 6.73
CA PHE A 85 24.22 -1.81 6.17
C PHE A 85 24.97 -1.75 4.82
N LEU A 86 24.59 -0.82 3.95
CA LEU A 86 25.22 -0.68 2.63
C LEU A 86 26.67 -0.19 2.73
N ASN A 87 26.99 0.67 3.71
CA ASN A 87 28.34 1.18 3.94
C ASN A 87 29.20 0.23 4.79
N ALA A 88 28.58 -0.71 5.51
CA ALA A 88 29.26 -1.69 6.33
C ALA A 88 29.96 -2.78 5.50
N VAL A 89 30.96 -3.40 6.12
CA VAL A 89 31.68 -4.59 5.63
C VAL A 89 31.35 -5.77 6.54
N ASP A 90 31.25 -6.96 5.94
CA ASP A 90 31.00 -8.30 6.50
C ASP A 90 30.56 -8.38 7.97
N ASP A 91 31.47 -8.29 8.95
CA ASP A 91 31.11 -8.47 10.37
C ASP A 91 30.14 -7.40 10.87
N LYS A 92 30.30 -6.14 10.44
CA LYS A 92 29.37 -5.06 10.76
C LYS A 92 28.02 -5.24 10.08
N ARG A 93 27.97 -5.86 8.88
CA ARG A 93 26.69 -6.14 8.20
C ARG A 93 25.81 -7.09 9.00
N LYS A 94 26.41 -8.09 9.65
CA LYS A 94 25.69 -9.04 10.51
C LYS A 94 25.06 -8.31 11.71
N GLU A 95 25.81 -7.43 12.36
CA GLU A 95 25.32 -6.64 13.49
C GLU A 95 24.15 -5.73 13.08
N VAL A 96 24.30 -5.00 11.97
CA VAL A 96 23.24 -4.13 11.46
C VAL A 96 22.01 -4.93 11.02
N LEU A 97 22.20 -6.12 10.43
CA LEU A 97 21.09 -7.01 10.08
C LEU A 97 20.28 -7.42 11.30
N SER A 98 20.93 -7.78 12.41
CA SER A 98 20.22 -8.10 13.66
C SER A 98 19.40 -6.92 14.16
N LYS A 99 19.93 -5.70 14.11
CA LYS A 99 19.16 -4.48 14.46
C LYS A 99 17.95 -4.27 13.55
N ILE A 100 18.11 -4.50 12.25
CA ILE A 100 16.99 -4.42 11.29
C ILE A 100 15.92 -5.47 11.63
N GLU A 101 16.31 -6.71 11.95
CA GLU A 101 15.37 -7.78 12.33
C GLU A 101 14.60 -7.43 13.61
N GLU A 102 15.28 -6.90 14.63
CA GLU A 102 14.66 -6.43 15.87
C GLU A 102 13.65 -5.30 15.64
N ASP A 103 14.01 -4.30 14.82
CA ASP A 103 13.12 -3.19 14.52
C ASP A 103 11.93 -3.64 13.67
N VAL A 104 12.14 -4.57 12.73
CA VAL A 104 11.05 -5.19 11.95
C VAL A 104 10.11 -6.00 12.85
N ALA A 105 10.62 -6.69 13.87
CA ALA A 105 9.79 -7.44 14.82
C ALA A 105 8.88 -6.55 15.67
N LYS A 106 9.24 -5.28 15.87
CA LYS A 106 8.40 -4.27 16.55
C LYS A 106 7.29 -3.72 15.64
N LEU A 107 7.41 -3.87 14.33
CA LEU A 107 6.40 -3.41 13.37
C LEU A 107 5.19 -4.35 13.35
N SER A 108 4.03 -3.83 12.99
CA SER A 108 2.81 -4.61 12.81
C SER A 108 2.14 -4.33 11.45
N GLY A 109 1.18 -5.17 11.07
CA GLY A 109 0.38 -4.98 9.86
C GLY A 109 1.19 -4.97 8.56
N SER A 110 0.91 -4.00 7.68
CA SER A 110 1.59 -3.81 6.40
C SER A 110 3.05 -3.40 6.56
N ALA A 111 3.38 -2.61 7.59
CA ALA A 111 4.76 -2.19 7.87
C ALA A 111 5.67 -3.38 8.18
N ALA A 112 5.20 -4.37 8.94
CA ALA A 112 5.93 -5.62 9.19
C ALA A 112 6.18 -6.41 7.91
N LYS A 113 5.15 -6.53 7.05
CA LYS A 113 5.28 -7.21 5.74
C LYS A 113 6.32 -6.51 4.86
N HIS A 114 6.33 -5.18 4.84
CA HIS A 114 7.31 -4.41 4.09
C HIS A 114 8.71 -4.56 4.69
N GLY A 115 8.85 -4.47 6.01
CA GLY A 115 10.11 -4.65 6.74
C GLY A 115 10.78 -6.00 6.47
N ASN A 116 10.01 -7.09 6.39
CA ASN A 116 10.54 -8.43 6.07
C ASN A 116 11.24 -8.52 4.71
N ILE A 117 10.89 -7.65 3.77
CA ILE A 117 11.55 -7.59 2.46
C ILE A 117 12.97 -7.05 2.60
N TYR A 118 13.16 -6.05 3.47
CA TYR A 118 14.49 -5.50 3.76
C TYR A 118 15.40 -6.57 4.35
N VAL A 119 14.90 -7.34 5.33
CA VAL A 119 15.63 -8.48 5.91
C VAL A 119 16.00 -9.50 4.85
N THR A 120 15.03 -9.87 3.99
CA THR A 120 15.27 -10.84 2.91
C THR A 120 16.30 -10.34 1.91
N ALA A 121 16.24 -9.06 1.54
CA ALA A 121 17.20 -8.44 0.63
C ALA A 121 18.61 -8.39 1.24
N ALA A 122 18.72 -7.97 2.50
CA ALA A 122 19.99 -7.93 3.23
C ALA A 122 20.63 -9.33 3.34
N LYS A 123 19.85 -10.37 3.67
CA LYS A 123 20.31 -11.77 3.65
C LYS A 123 20.85 -12.19 2.29
N LYS A 124 20.10 -11.90 1.21
CA LYS A 124 20.57 -12.20 -0.15
C LYS A 124 21.85 -11.45 -0.53
N ILE A 125 22.05 -10.23 -0.05
CA ILE A 125 23.29 -9.46 -0.27
C ILE A 125 24.46 -10.12 0.48
N MET A 126 24.24 -10.61 1.70
CA MET A 126 25.27 -11.36 2.43
C MET A 126 25.63 -12.68 1.74
N ASP A 127 24.65 -13.40 1.20
CA ASP A 127 24.87 -14.71 0.58
C ASP A 127 25.46 -14.63 -0.83
N LYS A 128 25.02 -13.65 -1.64
CA LYS A 128 25.36 -13.54 -3.07
C LYS A 128 26.35 -12.42 -3.40
N GLY A 129 26.73 -11.64 -2.40
CA GLY A 129 27.60 -10.48 -2.55
C GLY A 129 26.91 -9.23 -3.08
N SER A 130 27.68 -8.15 -3.17
CA SER A 130 27.20 -6.79 -3.51
C SER A 130 26.63 -6.65 -4.93
N ASP A 131 27.03 -7.52 -5.87
CA ASP A 131 26.53 -7.49 -7.25
C ASP A 131 25.09 -8.01 -7.40
N TYR A 132 24.53 -8.65 -6.35
CA TYR A 132 23.14 -9.12 -6.36
C TYR A 132 22.16 -7.99 -6.67
N THR A 133 22.34 -6.82 -6.06
CA THR A 133 21.42 -5.68 -6.22
C THR A 133 21.36 -5.22 -7.68
N LYS A 134 22.52 -5.14 -8.36
CA LYS A 134 22.59 -4.73 -9.77
C LYS A 134 21.84 -5.72 -10.67
N LYS A 135 22.15 -7.03 -10.52
CA LYS A 135 21.51 -8.09 -11.32
C LYS A 135 20.00 -8.15 -11.09
N GLU A 136 19.57 -7.95 -9.85
CA GLU A 136 18.15 -7.96 -9.51
C GLU A 136 17.43 -6.73 -10.08
N THR A 137 18.04 -5.55 -10.05
CA THR A 137 17.50 -4.35 -10.70
C THR A 137 17.32 -4.57 -12.21
N GLU A 138 18.33 -5.09 -12.90
CA GLU A 138 18.24 -5.39 -14.33
C GLU A 138 17.16 -6.42 -14.66
N ARG A 139 17.03 -7.47 -13.82
CA ARG A 139 16.00 -8.49 -13.98
C ARG A 139 14.60 -7.89 -13.87
N LEU A 140 14.38 -7.03 -12.88
CA LEU A 140 13.09 -6.35 -12.68
C LEU A 140 12.80 -5.38 -13.83
N HIS A 141 13.81 -4.64 -14.31
CA HIS A 141 13.66 -3.76 -15.46
C HIS A 141 13.19 -4.51 -16.72
N ARG A 142 13.83 -5.65 -17.04
CA ARG A 142 13.41 -6.51 -18.16
C ARG A 142 11.99 -7.06 -17.99
N MET A 143 11.55 -7.31 -16.76
CA MET A 143 10.18 -7.74 -16.50
C MET A 143 9.17 -6.62 -16.74
N LEU A 144 9.48 -5.39 -16.33
CA LEU A 144 8.63 -4.24 -16.55
C LEU A 144 8.43 -3.96 -18.04
N GLU A 145 9.53 -3.92 -18.80
CA GLU A 145 9.50 -3.77 -20.27
C GLU A 145 8.60 -4.81 -20.95
N LYS A 146 8.66 -6.07 -20.50
CA LYS A 146 7.85 -7.15 -21.06
C LYS A 146 6.35 -7.00 -20.78
N VAL A 147 6.00 -6.44 -19.62
CA VAL A 147 4.60 -6.26 -19.20
C VAL A 147 4.00 -4.99 -19.83
N GLY A 148 4.83 -4.11 -20.40
CA GLY A 148 4.36 -2.89 -21.07
C GLY A 148 3.89 -1.80 -20.08
N ILE A 149 4.49 -1.78 -18.89
CA ILE A 149 4.29 -0.76 -17.84
C ILE A 149 5.60 -0.02 -17.64
#